data_AF-A0A2V9CD66-F1
#
_entry.id   AF-A0A2V9CD66-F1
#
_cell.length_a   1.000
_cell.length_b   1.000
_cell.length_c   1.000
_cell.angle_alpha   90.00
_cell.angle_beta   90.00
_cell.angle_gamma   90.00
#
_symmetry.space_group_name_H-M   'P 1'
#
loop_
_entity.id
_entity.type
_entity.pdbx_description
1 polymer ?
#
loop_
_entity_poly.entity_id
_entity_poly.type
_entity_poly.pdbx_seq_one_letter_code
_entity_poly.pdbx_strand_id
1 'polypeptide(L)'
;YQLFQFILYKAALHGVMVMEVDPAYTSQECSRCHQISKPNGKSFRCGYCGHHDHRDANAAFTLSERVMPIGGVAMESESHGRGLLVVPFLGTEVQQCT
;
A
#
# COMPACT_ATOMS: atom_id res chain seq x y z
N TYR A 1 10.00 12.37 -6.45
CA TYR A 1 9.69 11.19 -5.64
C TYR A 1 10.48 11.15 -4.32
N GLN A 2 10.50 12.23 -3.53
CA GLN A 2 11.32 12.28 -2.31
C GLN A 2 10.73 11.47 -1.15
N LEU A 3 9.41 11.60 -0.91
CA LEU A 3 8.73 10.89 0.18
C LEU A 3 8.85 9.37 0.01
N PHE A 4 8.62 8.86 -1.19
CA PHE A 4 8.71 7.43 -1.48
C PHE A 4 10.11 6.88 -1.24
N GLN A 5 11.15 7.59 -1.69
CA GLN A 5 12.55 7.22 -1.41
C GLN A 5 12.82 7.16 0.10
N PHE A 6 12.29 8.11 0.87
CA PHE A 6 12.45 8.15 2.32
C PHE A 6 11.75 7.00 3.04
N ILE A 7 10.57 6.60 2.57
CA ILE A 7 9.88 5.41 3.08
C ILE A 7 10.73 4.16 2.81
N LEU A 8 11.20 3.97 1.58
CA LEU A 8 11.97 2.78 1.20
C LEU A 8 13.25 2.62 2.01
N TYR A 9 14.11 3.65 2.10
CA TYR A 9 15.38 3.48 2.80
C TYR A 9 15.19 3.32 4.31
N LYS A 10 14.22 4.02 4.93
CA LYS A 10 13.94 3.88 6.36
C LYS A 10 13.34 2.51 6.68
N ALA A 11 12.42 2.02 5.85
CA ALA A 11 11.86 0.69 6.01
C ALA A 11 12.96 -0.39 5.90
N ALA A 12 13.87 -0.26 4.94
CA ALA A 12 15.01 -1.17 4.79
C ALA A 12 15.93 -1.18 6.04
N LEU A 13 16.21 -0.01 6.64
CA LEU A 13 17.02 0.08 7.87
C LEU A 13 16.39 -0.65 9.06
N HIS A 14 15.07 -0.80 9.07
CA HIS A 14 14.32 -1.47 10.14
C HIS A 14 13.80 -2.87 9.74
N GLY A 15 14.17 -3.39 8.56
CA GLY A 15 13.67 -4.67 8.07
C GLY A 15 12.16 -4.72 7.83
N VAL A 16 11.52 -3.56 7.57
CA VAL A 16 10.08 -3.46 7.29
C VAL A 16 9.85 -3.65 5.79
N MET A 17 8.97 -4.59 5.45
CA MET A 17 8.54 -4.79 4.06
C MET A 17 7.65 -3.64 3.59
N VAL A 18 7.90 -3.15 2.38
CA VAL A 18 7.07 -2.15 1.71
C VAL A 18 6.49 -2.76 0.45
N MET A 19 5.17 -2.68 0.29
CA MET A 19 4.46 -3.10 -0.91
C MET A 19 3.74 -1.91 -1.53
N GLU A 20 3.87 -1.76 -2.83
CA GLU A 20 3.10 -0.78 -3.59
C GLU A 20 1.75 -1.39 -3.99
N VAL A 21 0.68 -0.65 -3.77
CA VAL A 21 -0.71 -1.07 -4.03
C VAL A 21 -1.34 -0.02 -4.93
N ASP A 22 -2.16 -0.44 -5.90
CA ASP A 22 -2.86 0.48 -6.79
C ASP A 22 -3.77 1.45 -5.99
N PRO A 23 -3.51 2.77 -6.02
CA PRO A 23 -4.28 3.76 -5.26
C PRO A 23 -5.59 4.15 -5.96
N ALA A 24 -5.86 3.65 -7.17
CA ALA A 24 -7.02 4.07 -7.95
C ALA A 24 -8.34 3.85 -7.19
N TYR A 25 -9.17 4.90 -7.21
CA TYR A 25 -10.53 4.95 -6.65
C TYR A 25 -10.67 4.75 -5.12
N THR A 26 -9.57 4.57 -4.39
CA THR A 26 -9.55 4.34 -2.92
C THR A 26 -10.20 5.48 -2.12
N SER A 27 -10.15 6.70 -2.65
CA SER A 27 -10.76 7.88 -2.03
C SER A 27 -12.27 8.01 -2.23
N GLN A 28 -12.89 7.08 -2.97
CA GLN A 28 -14.32 7.00 -3.25
C GLN A 28 -14.92 5.66 -2.78
N GLU A 29 -14.11 4.61 -2.65
CA GLU A 29 -14.55 3.29 -2.20
C GLU A 29 -14.68 3.23 -0.66
N CYS A 30 -15.81 2.72 -0.18
CA CYS A 30 -16.02 2.53 1.26
C CYS A 30 -15.24 1.31 1.77
N SER A 31 -14.37 1.49 2.77
CA SER A 31 -13.62 0.44 3.48
C SER A 31 -14.47 -0.53 4.32
N ARG A 32 -15.80 -0.48 4.22
CA ARG A 32 -16.71 -1.35 4.98
C ARG A 32 -17.63 -2.18 4.10
N CYS A 33 -18.06 -1.61 2.97
CA CYS A 33 -19.02 -2.25 2.06
C CYS A 33 -18.57 -2.22 0.60
N HIS A 34 -17.41 -1.64 0.31
CA HIS A 34 -16.81 -1.52 -1.02
C HIS A 34 -17.66 -0.78 -2.07
N GLN A 35 -18.74 -0.12 -1.65
CA GLN A 35 -19.54 0.72 -2.54
C GLN A 35 -18.87 2.06 -2.77
N ILE A 36 -18.95 2.53 -4.01
CA ILE A 36 -18.44 3.84 -4.42
C ILE A 36 -19.38 4.92 -3.89
N SER A 37 -18.81 5.91 -3.21
CA SER A 37 -19.50 7.09 -2.72
C SER A 37 -18.74 8.34 -3.17
N LYS A 38 -19.47 9.38 -3.57
CA LYS A 38 -18.86 10.64 -3.99
C LYS A 38 -18.37 11.40 -2.74
N PRO A 39 -17.05 11.61 -2.56
CA PRO A 39 -16.55 12.29 -1.38
C PRO A 39 -16.86 13.78 -1.44
N ASN A 40 -17.03 14.41 -0.27
CA ASN A 40 -17.19 15.85 -0.14
C ASN A 40 -16.10 16.41 0.78
N GLY A 41 -15.12 17.09 0.19
CA GLY A 41 -13.97 17.64 0.91
C GLY A 41 -13.13 16.57 1.61
N LYS A 42 -12.88 16.77 2.91
CA LYS A 42 -12.06 15.89 3.76
C LYS A 42 -12.86 14.78 4.45
N SER A 43 -14.18 14.87 4.48
CA SER A 43 -15.05 13.85 5.08
C SER A 43 -15.48 12.82 4.05
N PHE A 44 -15.43 11.56 4.42
CA PHE A 44 -16.04 10.45 3.70
C PHE A 44 -17.35 10.05 4.36
N ARG A 45 -18.42 9.94 3.57
CA ARG A 45 -19.71 9.41 4.02
C ARG A 45 -20.22 8.42 2.99
N CYS A 46 -20.37 7.17 3.39
CA CYS A 46 -20.94 6.15 2.53
C CYS A 46 -22.46 6.33 2.42
N GLY A 47 -22.96 6.47 1.20
CA GLY A 47 -24.41 6.56 0.93
C GLY A 47 -25.14 5.22 1.08
N TYR A 48 -24.41 4.10 1.14
CA TYR A 48 -24.97 2.75 1.18
C TYR A 48 -25.08 2.19 2.60
N CYS A 49 -23.97 2.15 3.35
CA CYS A 49 -23.94 1.57 4.71
C CYS A 49 -23.93 2.61 5.84
N GLY A 50 -23.88 3.91 5.51
CA GLY A 50 -23.86 5.00 6.49
C GLY A 50 -22.51 5.22 7.19
N HIS A 51 -21.46 4.48 6.82
CA HIS A 51 -20.11 4.68 7.36
C HIS A 51 -19.61 6.12 7.16
N HIS A 52 -18.97 6.68 8.18
CA HIS A 52 -18.45 8.05 8.18
C HIS A 52 -17.05 8.10 8.79
N ASP A 53 -16.10 8.71 8.08
CA ASP A 53 -14.70 8.82 8.51
C ASP A 53 -13.99 9.99 7.79
N HIS A 54 -12.74 10.25 8.12
CA HIS A 54 -11.86 11.10 7.30
C HIS A 54 -11.51 10.38 6.00
N ARG A 55 -11.48 11.12 4.88
CA ARG A 55 -11.27 10.56 3.54
C ARG A 55 -9.95 9.80 3.41
N ASP A 56 -8.88 10.35 3.97
CA ASP A 56 -7.55 9.71 3.93
C ASP A 56 -7.49 8.44 4.80
N ALA A 57 -8.22 8.42 5.94
CA ALA A 57 -8.30 7.26 6.80
C ALA A 57 -9.07 6.12 6.11
N ASN A 58 -10.24 6.43 5.55
CA ASN A 58 -11.00 5.47 4.75
C ASN A 58 -10.17 4.92 3.58
N ALA A 59 -9.46 5.77 2.84
CA ALA A 59 -8.60 5.32 1.73
C ALA A 59 -7.46 4.40 2.20
N ALA A 60 -6.85 4.68 3.37
CA ALA A 60 -5.83 3.82 3.96
C ALA A 60 -6.39 2.43 4.34
N PHE A 61 -7.60 2.37 4.91
CA PHE A 61 -8.25 1.09 5.20
C PHE A 61 -8.57 0.31 3.92
N THR A 62 -9.13 0.97 2.91
CA THR A 62 -9.39 0.34 1.60
C THR A 62 -8.10 -0.21 0.98
N LEU A 63 -6.98 0.53 1.07
CA LEU A 63 -5.67 0.04 0.62
C LEU A 63 -5.19 -1.18 1.42
N SER A 64 -5.41 -1.19 2.73
CA SER A 64 -5.00 -2.32 3.58
C SER A 64 -5.73 -3.62 3.24
N GLU A 65 -7.00 -3.54 2.81
CA GLU A 65 -7.80 -4.71 2.42
C GLU A 65 -7.42 -5.27 1.04
N ARG A 66 -6.79 -4.45 0.18
CA ARG A 66 -6.26 -4.90 -1.12
C ARG A 66 -4.96 -5.70 -0.98
N VAL A 67 -4.33 -5.66 0.20
CA VAL A 67 -3.12 -6.43 0.49
C VAL A 67 -3.53 -7.80 1.05
N MET A 68 -2.99 -8.87 0.47
CA MET A 68 -3.19 -10.23 0.98
C MET A 68 -2.78 -10.32 2.46
N PRO A 69 -3.47 -11.10 3.31
CA PRO A 69 -3.09 -11.26 4.70
C PRO A 69 -1.65 -11.77 4.78
N ILE A 70 -0.82 -11.01 5.50
CA ILE A 70 0.58 -11.34 5.80
C ILE A 70 0.57 -12.71 6.50
N GLY A 71 0.83 -13.78 5.74
CA GLY A 71 0.64 -15.17 6.16
C GLY A 71 0.36 -16.17 5.03
N GLY A 72 0.15 -15.72 3.79
CA GLY A 72 -0.02 -16.61 2.62
C GLY A 72 1.28 -17.32 2.21
N VAL A 73 1.20 -18.64 2.10
CA VAL A 73 2.28 -19.56 1.66
C VAL A 73 2.88 -19.09 0.32
N ALA A 74 4.21 -19.02 0.26
CA ALA A 74 4.94 -18.78 -0.99
C ALA A 74 4.60 -19.89 -2.00
N MET A 75 3.77 -19.57 -2.98
CA MET A 75 3.64 -20.35 -4.20
C MET A 75 4.56 -19.69 -5.21
N GLU A 76 5.72 -20.30 -5.47
CA GLU A 76 6.59 -19.89 -6.56
C GLU A 76 5.87 -20.16 -7.88
N SER A 77 5.59 -19.09 -8.63
CA SER A 77 5.30 -19.20 -10.05
C SER A 77 5.75 -17.92 -10.74
N GLU A 78 6.65 -18.10 -11.70
CA GLU A 78 7.35 -17.05 -12.42
C GLU A 78 6.41 -16.06 -13.14
N SER A 79 6.92 -14.82 -13.19
CA SER A 79 6.83 -13.87 -14.30
C SER A 79 5.75 -12.77 -14.28
N HIS A 80 6.26 -11.54 -14.43
CA HIS A 80 5.60 -10.29 -14.85
C HIS A 80 4.66 -9.56 -13.89
N GLY A 81 5.23 -9.05 -12.79
CA GLY A 81 4.70 -7.89 -12.08
C GLY A 81 5.83 -7.22 -11.32
N ARG A 82 6.00 -5.90 -11.44
CA ARG A 82 7.02 -5.11 -10.73
C ARG A 82 6.67 -5.03 -9.24
N GLY A 83 6.76 -6.14 -8.52
CA GLY A 83 6.79 -6.16 -7.07
C GLY A 83 8.22 -5.98 -6.62
N LEU A 84 8.55 -4.85 -5.99
CA LEU A 84 9.83 -4.71 -5.31
C LEU A 84 9.78 -5.57 -4.05
N LEU A 85 10.23 -6.82 -4.16
CA LEU A 85 10.65 -7.57 -2.98
C LEU A 85 11.87 -6.85 -2.43
N VAL A 86 11.69 -6.06 -1.38
CA VAL A 86 12.82 -5.62 -0.56
C VAL A 86 13.31 -6.86 0.17
N VAL A 87 14.13 -7.66 -0.51
CA VAL A 87 14.95 -8.69 0.12
C VAL A 87 15.72 -8.02 1.26
N PRO A 88 15.77 -8.62 2.46
CA PRO A 88 16.59 -8.09 3.53
C PRO A 88 18.01 -7.95 3.00
N PHE A 89 18.57 -6.77 3.19
CA PHE A 89 19.93 -6.40 2.84
C PHE A 89 20.90 -7.41 3.46
N LEU A 90 21.19 -8.50 2.75
CA LEU A 90 22.42 -9.25 2.91
C LEU A 90 23.49 -8.37 2.29
N GLY A 91 24.04 -7.51 3.14
CA GLY A 91 25.07 -6.57 2.74
C GLY A 91 26.25 -7.31 2.15
N THR A 92 26.64 -6.92 0.95
CA THR A 92 28.03 -6.85 0.50
C THR A 92 28.09 -6.00 -0.76
N GLU A 93 28.96 -4.99 -0.69
CA GLU A 93 29.63 -4.31 -1.81
C GLU A 93 28.86 -3.24 -2.58
N VAL A 94 29.00 -2.01 -2.08
CA VAL A 94 28.99 -0.78 -2.88
C VAL A 94 30.20 -0.85 -3.84
N GLN A 95 29.99 -1.30 -5.08
CA GLN A 95 30.94 -1.01 -6.15
C GLN A 95 30.69 0.41 -6.66
N GLN A 96 31.52 1.34 -6.18
CA GLN A 96 31.74 2.62 -6.84
C GLN A 96 32.46 2.35 -8.17
N CYS A 97 31.80 2.63 -9.28
CA CYS A 97 32.47 2.73 -10.57
C CYS A 97 33.08 4.13 -10.71
N THR A 98 34.38 4.13 -10.98
CA THR A 98 35.20 5.26 -11.45
C THR A 98 34.68 5.86 -12.74
#